data_AF-A0A1Y1L2H7-F1
#
_entry.id   AF-A0A1Y1L2H7-F1
#
_cell.length_a   1.000
_cell.length_b   1.000
_cell.length_c   1.000
_cell.angle_alpha   90.00
_cell.angle_beta   90.00
_cell.angle_gamma   90.00
#
_symmetry.space_group_name_H-M   'P 1'
#
loop_
_entity.id
_entity.type
_entity.pdbx_description
1 polymer ?
#
loop_
_entity_poly.entity_id
_entity_poly.type
_entity_poly.pdbx_seq_one_letter_code
_entity_poly.pdbx_strand_id
1 'polypeptide(L)'
;RKARRDLREGLISVVTSLERGVGPYYSTALYLPEKDSYVPPSQRTEDGQAEYGYRCRLRLGNHSTRIDTWSLLSRVNMMKILFRGGLQHHVFANPVVMECLEDAHWGEEQAAAA
;
A
#
# COMPACT_ATOMS: atom_id res chain seq x y z
N ARG A 1 -5.65 -13.53 -20.18
CA ARG A 1 -5.30 -14.12 -18.86
C ARG A 1 -5.04 -13.06 -17.80
N LYS A 2 -4.12 -12.11 -18.04
CA LYS A 2 -3.79 -11.01 -17.10
C LYS A 2 -5.00 -10.22 -16.59
N ALA A 3 -5.82 -9.65 -17.49
CA ALA A 3 -7.00 -8.84 -17.10
C ALA A 3 -7.97 -9.57 -16.15
N ARG A 4 -8.20 -10.87 -16.35
CA ARG A 4 -9.07 -11.67 -15.47
C ARG A 4 -8.45 -11.87 -14.09
N ARG A 5 -7.13 -12.07 -14.02
CA ARG A 5 -6.40 -12.19 -12.75
C ARG A 5 -6.45 -10.88 -11.98
N ASP A 6 -6.17 -9.78 -12.65
CA ASP A 6 -6.15 -8.45 -12.03
C ASP A 6 -7.55 -8.05 -11.53
N LEU A 7 -8.61 -8.36 -12.31
CA LEU A 7 -10.00 -8.19 -11.88
C LEU A 7 -10.34 -9.05 -10.65
N ARG A 8 -9.97 -10.34 -10.66
CA ARG A 8 -10.20 -11.24 -9.53
C ARG A 8 -9.49 -10.73 -8.28
N GLU A 9 -8.24 -10.31 -8.40
CA GLU A 9 -7.45 -9.76 -7.30
C GLU A 9 -8.08 -8.48 -6.73
N GLY A 10 -8.55 -7.58 -7.60
CA GLY A 10 -9.29 -6.39 -7.20
C GLY A 10 -10.58 -6.71 -6.46
N LEU A 11 -11.39 -7.66 -6.97
CA LEU A 11 -12.63 -8.07 -6.30
C LEU A 11 -12.37 -8.73 -4.93
N ILE A 12 -11.35 -9.59 -4.82
CA ILE A 12 -10.95 -10.16 -3.53
C ILE A 12 -10.55 -9.05 -2.56
N SER A 13 -9.74 -8.09 -3.01
CA SER A 13 -9.36 -6.94 -2.19
C SER A 13 -10.56 -6.14 -1.69
N VAL A 14 -11.57 -5.91 -2.54
CA VAL A 14 -12.80 -5.21 -2.16
C VAL A 14 -13.57 -6.00 -1.10
N VAL A 15 -13.77 -7.31 -1.31
CA VAL A 15 -14.46 -8.18 -0.34
C VAL A 15 -13.74 -8.16 1.01
N THR A 16 -12.41 -8.36 1.02
CA THR A 16 -11.62 -8.30 2.25
C THR A 16 -11.73 -6.95 2.96
N SER A 17 -11.75 -5.85 2.20
CA SER A 17 -11.91 -4.50 2.78
C SER A 17 -13.27 -4.34 3.46
N LEU A 18 -14.33 -4.85 2.83
CA LEU A 18 -15.70 -4.78 3.36
C LEU A 18 -15.87 -5.68 4.59
N GLU A 19 -15.27 -6.86 4.59
CA GLU A 19 -15.37 -7.82 5.70
C GLU A 19 -14.53 -7.42 6.91
N ARG A 20 -13.36 -6.80 6.70
CA ARG A 20 -12.34 -6.58 7.75
C ARG A 20 -12.11 -5.10 8.09
N GLY A 21 -12.76 -4.17 7.38
CA GLY A 21 -12.55 -2.73 7.61
C GLY A 21 -11.15 -2.23 7.25
N VAL A 22 -10.47 -2.92 6.34
CA VAL A 22 -9.10 -2.59 5.88
C VAL A 22 -9.14 -1.93 4.50
N GLY A 23 -8.03 -1.28 4.12
CA GLY A 23 -7.88 -0.72 2.79
C GLY A 23 -7.45 -1.71 1.70
N PRO A 24 -7.08 -1.21 0.51
CA PRO A 24 -6.85 -2.02 -0.66
C PRO A 24 -5.62 -2.93 -0.54
N TYR A 25 -5.74 -4.15 -1.08
CA TYR A 25 -4.74 -5.19 -1.13
C TYR A 25 -4.11 -5.51 0.23
N TYR A 26 -4.88 -5.37 1.31
CA TYR A 26 -4.52 -5.90 2.61
C TYR A 26 -4.46 -7.43 2.56
N SER A 27 -3.35 -8.00 3.02
CA SER A 27 -3.10 -9.43 3.01
C SER A 27 -3.40 -10.04 4.37
N THR A 28 -4.43 -10.89 4.41
CA THR A 28 -4.81 -11.71 5.57
C THR A 28 -4.00 -12.99 5.70
N ALA A 29 -2.97 -13.17 4.86
CA ALA A 29 -2.09 -14.31 4.97
C ALA A 29 -1.29 -14.22 6.27
N LEU A 30 -1.29 -15.32 7.02
CA LEU A 30 -0.56 -15.39 8.28
C LEU A 30 0.94 -15.25 8.04
N TYR A 31 1.55 -14.36 8.80
CA TYR A 31 2.99 -14.21 8.89
C TYR A 31 3.48 -15.08 10.05
N LEU A 32 4.39 -16.01 9.77
CA LEU A 32 5.09 -16.75 10.82
C LEU A 32 6.37 -16.01 11.15
N PRO A 33 6.43 -15.26 12.28
CA PRO A 33 7.66 -14.63 12.71
C PRO A 33 8.76 -15.67 12.95
N GLU A 34 10.00 -15.31 12.64
CA GLU A 34 11.15 -16.09 13.07
C GLU A 34 11.19 -16.17 14.60
N LYS A 35 11.80 -17.24 15.12
CA LYS A 35 11.98 -17.42 16.56
C LYS A 35 12.66 -16.18 17.14
N ASP A 36 12.07 -15.61 18.19
CA ASP A 36 12.53 -14.40 18.88
C ASP A 36 12.36 -13.05 18.12
N SER A 37 11.67 -13.03 16.98
CA SER A 37 11.35 -11.78 16.27
C SER A 37 10.10 -11.08 16.85
N TYR A 38 10.20 -9.76 17.04
CA TYR A 38 9.09 -8.94 17.54
C TYR A 38 8.15 -8.53 16.40
N VAL A 39 6.89 -8.96 16.48
CA VAL A 39 5.82 -8.44 15.61
C VAL A 39 5.10 -7.29 16.34
N PRO A 40 5.05 -6.06 15.78
CA PRO A 40 4.31 -4.95 16.36
C PRO A 40 2.81 -5.26 16.53
N PRO A 41 2.13 -4.75 17.56
CA PRO A 41 0.68 -4.91 17.73
C PRO A 41 -0.13 -4.45 16.51
N SER A 42 0.35 -3.44 15.79
CA SER A 42 -0.27 -2.93 14.57
C SER A 42 -0.26 -3.92 13.38
N GLN A 43 0.49 -5.02 13.49
CA GLN A 43 0.55 -6.11 12.50
C GLN A 43 -0.13 -7.39 13.00
N ARG A 44 -0.78 -7.33 14.17
CA ARG A 44 -1.50 -8.46 14.76
C ARG A 44 -3.01 -8.26 14.63
N THR A 45 -3.73 -9.36 14.42
CA THR A 45 -5.18 -9.41 14.49
C THR A 45 -5.65 -9.34 15.95
N GLU A 46 -6.97 -9.21 16.15
CA GLU A 46 -7.60 -9.29 17.47
C GLU A 46 -7.30 -10.61 18.18
N ASP A 47 -7.17 -11.70 17.41
CA ASP A 47 -6.76 -13.02 17.90
C ASP A 47 -5.25 -13.14 18.19
N GLY A 48 -4.49 -12.06 18.00
CA GLY A 48 -3.05 -12.01 18.23
C GLY A 48 -2.19 -12.61 17.12
N GLN A 49 -2.79 -13.04 16.01
CA GLN A 49 -2.06 -13.62 14.87
C GLN A 49 -1.43 -12.52 14.02
N ALA A 50 -0.19 -12.72 13.57
CA ALA A 50 0.47 -11.78 12.68
C ALA A 50 0.02 -11.98 11.23
N GLU A 51 -0.24 -10.89 10.51
CA GLU A 51 -0.58 -10.90 9.09
C GLU A 51 0.41 -10.07 8.28
N TYR A 52 0.58 -10.38 6.99
CA TYR A 52 1.42 -9.56 6.10
C TYR A 52 0.89 -8.12 5.94
N GLY A 53 -0.42 -7.90 6.12
CA GLY A 53 -1.04 -6.58 6.09
C GLY A 53 -0.97 -5.90 4.73
N TYR A 54 -0.84 -4.57 4.73
CA TYR A 54 -0.86 -3.76 3.50
C TYR A 54 0.35 -3.99 2.60
N ARG A 55 0.10 -4.52 1.39
CA ARG A 55 1.15 -4.82 0.39
C ARG A 55 1.22 -3.82 -0.76
N CYS A 56 0.18 -3.00 -0.94
CA CYS A 56 0.15 -2.00 -2.00
C CYS A 56 1.13 -0.86 -1.67
N ARG A 57 2.07 -0.58 -2.57
CA ARG A 57 3.04 0.51 -2.43
C ARG A 57 3.12 1.33 -3.71
N LEU A 58 3.28 2.64 -3.53
CA LEU A 58 3.70 3.55 -4.59
C LEU A 58 5.21 3.78 -4.43
N ARG A 59 5.97 3.52 -5.50
CA ARG A 59 7.41 3.82 -5.57
C ARG A 59 7.63 4.92 -6.61
N LEU A 60 8.30 5.99 -6.20
CA LEU A 60 8.69 7.12 -7.04
C LEU A 60 10.15 7.46 -6.74
N GLY A 61 11.06 7.08 -7.64
CA GLY A 61 12.50 7.18 -7.39
C GLY A 61 12.91 6.43 -6.12
N ASN A 62 13.60 7.12 -5.22
CA ASN A 62 14.06 6.59 -3.93
C ASN A 62 13.00 6.65 -2.82
N HIS A 63 11.80 7.16 -3.12
CA HIS A 63 10.73 7.29 -2.16
C HIS A 63 9.69 6.19 -2.36
N SER A 64 9.20 5.67 -1.24
CA SER A 64 8.09 4.74 -1.22
C SER A 64 7.09 5.12 -0.16
N THR A 65 5.81 4.95 -0.50
CA THR A 65 4.72 5.05 0.45
C THR A 65 3.87 3.80 0.37
N ARG A 66 3.34 3.38 1.51
CA ARG A 66 2.27 2.40 1.59
C ARG A 66 0.97 3.03 1.11
N ILE A 67 0.11 2.23 0.49
CA ILE A 67 -1.27 2.62 0.15
C ILE A 67 -2.19 1.77 1.01
N ASP A 68 -2.75 2.37 2.05
CA ASP A 68 -3.61 1.70 3.03
C ASP A 68 -5.05 2.21 3.02
N THR A 69 -5.41 3.13 2.10
CA THR A 69 -6.79 3.56 1.89
C THR A 69 -7.20 3.50 0.40
N TRP A 70 -8.48 3.26 0.16
CA TRP A 70 -9.06 3.27 -1.20
C TRP A 70 -9.05 4.66 -1.84
N SER A 71 -9.17 5.71 -1.02
CA SER A 71 -9.06 7.11 -1.45
C SER A 71 -7.65 7.40 -1.99
N LEU A 72 -6.61 7.04 -1.22
CA LEU A 72 -5.22 7.22 -1.66
C LEU A 72 -4.93 6.40 -2.93
N LEU A 73 -5.38 5.15 -3.01
CA LEU A 73 -5.23 4.34 -4.23
C LEU A 73 -5.83 5.02 -5.46
N SER A 74 -7.04 5.58 -5.32
CA SER A 74 -7.73 6.27 -6.41
C SER A 74 -6.97 7.52 -6.87
N ARG A 75 -6.52 8.36 -5.93
CA ARG A 75 -5.71 9.56 -6.22
C ARG A 75 -4.38 9.18 -6.87
N VAL A 76 -3.69 8.16 -6.35
CA VAL A 76 -2.45 7.63 -6.95
C VAL A 76 -2.66 7.14 -8.38
N ASN A 77 -3.73 6.38 -8.64
CA ASN A 77 -4.03 5.90 -9.99
C ASN A 77 -4.33 7.05 -10.94
N MET A 78 -5.08 8.06 -10.50
CA MET A 78 -5.33 9.28 -11.27
C MET A 78 -4.02 10.00 -11.60
N MET A 79 -3.16 10.22 -10.61
CA MET A 79 -1.87 10.89 -10.78
C MET A 79 -0.94 10.12 -11.73
N LYS A 80 -0.92 8.79 -11.66
CA LYS A 80 -0.18 7.95 -12.62
C LYS A 80 -0.70 8.09 -14.06
N ILE A 81 -2.01 8.28 -14.25
CA ILE A 81 -2.58 8.50 -15.58
C ILE A 81 -2.18 9.88 -16.12
N LEU A 82 -2.30 10.92 -15.28
CA LEU A 82 -2.02 12.31 -15.66
C LEU A 82 -0.53 12.56 -15.93
N PHE A 83 0.34 12.13 -15.02
CA PHE A 83 1.76 12.47 -15.06
C PHE A 83 2.65 11.35 -15.60
N ARG A 84 2.15 10.10 -15.67
CA ARG A 84 2.91 8.92 -16.10
C ARG A 84 4.26 8.84 -15.37
N GLY A 85 5.37 8.70 -16.10
CA GLY A 85 6.72 8.69 -15.54
C GLY A 85 7.17 10.03 -14.95
N GLY A 86 6.46 11.13 -15.23
CA GLY A 86 6.76 12.45 -14.70
C GLY A 86 6.32 12.66 -13.25
N LEU A 87 5.49 11.78 -12.68
CA LEU A 87 4.92 11.98 -11.34
C LEU A 87 5.99 12.21 -10.27
N GLN A 88 7.11 11.49 -10.34
CA GLN A 88 8.23 11.62 -9.40
C GLN A 88 8.85 13.02 -9.38
N HIS A 89 8.81 13.74 -10.50
CA HIS A 89 9.34 15.10 -10.61
C HIS A 89 8.35 16.15 -10.08
N HIS A 90 7.07 15.81 -10.00
CA HIS A 90 6.02 16.73 -9.55
C HIS A 90 5.67 16.55 -8.07
N VAL A 91 5.63 15.32 -7.55
CA VAL A 91 5.12 15.07 -6.19
C VAL A 91 5.91 15.81 -5.09
N PHE A 92 7.19 16.08 -5.32
CA PHE A 92 8.07 16.76 -4.37
C PHE A 92 8.33 18.25 -4.72
N ALA A 93 7.76 18.76 -5.80
CA ALA A 93 8.02 20.13 -6.29
C ALA A 93 6.74 20.94 -6.54
N ASN A 94 5.63 20.27 -6.87
CA ASN A 94 4.35 20.91 -7.15
C ASN A 94 3.43 20.77 -5.93
N PRO A 95 3.07 21.88 -5.26
CA PRO A 95 2.26 21.84 -4.04
C PRO A 95 0.88 21.21 -4.27
N VAL A 96 0.28 21.38 -5.45
CA VAL A 96 -1.03 20.78 -5.78
C VAL A 96 -0.91 19.25 -5.86
N VAL A 97 0.18 18.73 -6.42
CA VAL A 97 0.39 17.28 -6.51
C VAL A 97 0.72 16.70 -5.13
N MET A 98 1.45 17.45 -4.30
CA MET A 98 1.74 17.08 -2.92
C MET A 98 0.46 17.01 -2.07
N GLU A 99 -0.39 18.04 -2.14
CA GLU A 99 -1.70 18.09 -1.48
C GLU A 99 -2.59 16.93 -1.96
N CYS A 100 -2.62 16.67 -3.27
CA CYS A 100 -3.36 15.53 -3.82
C CYS A 100 -2.88 14.16 -3.32
N LEU A 101 -1.68 14.06 -2.74
CA LEU A 101 -1.11 12.84 -2.18
C LEU A 101 -0.72 13.03 -0.70
N GLU A 102 -1.37 13.94 0.03
CA GLU A 102 -0.97 14.30 1.39
C GLU A 102 -1.00 13.12 2.39
N ASP A 103 -1.95 12.20 2.25
CA ASP A 103 -2.03 10.97 3.08
C ASP A 103 -0.91 9.96 2.77
N ALA A 104 -0.07 10.21 1.77
CA ALA A 104 1.09 9.38 1.50
C ALA A 104 2.20 9.68 2.50
N HIS A 105 2.50 8.70 3.36
CA HIS A 105 3.65 8.74 4.24
C HIS A 105 4.91 8.29 3.50
N TRP A 106 5.59 9.26 2.89
CA TRP A 106 6.88 9.06 2.24
C TRP A 106 7.97 8.80 3.28
N GLY A 107 8.24 7.53 3.54
CA GLY A 107 9.39 7.10 4.34
C GLY A 107 10.59 6.79 3.45
N GLU A 108 11.79 6.98 3.99
CA GLU A 108 12.96 6.23 3.53
C GLU A 108 12.75 4.77 3.93
N GLU A 109 12.30 3.93 2.99
CA GLU A 109 12.53 2.50 3.15
C GLU A 109 14.04 2.29 3.03
N GLN A 110 14.73 2.34 4.18
CA GLN A 110 15.92 1.53 4.36
C GLN A 110 15.51 0.12 3.96
N ALA A 111 16.16 -0.37 2.92
CA ALA A 111 16.05 -1.74 2.45
C ALA A 111 16.50 -2.68 3.58
N ALA A 112 15.60 -2.97 4.53
CA ALA A 112 15.76 -4.05 5.47
C ALA A 112 15.46 -5.36 4.74
N ALA A 113 16.44 -5.82 3.95
CA ALA A 113 16.63 -7.21 3.53
C ALA A 113 17.93 -7.31 2.72
N ALA A 114 19.04 -7.53 3.41
CA ALA A 114 20.20 -8.28 2.92
C ALA A 114 20.59 -9.28 4.01
#